data_AF-A0AAN0RXG6-F1
#
_entry.id   AF-A0AAN0RXG6-F1
#
_cell.length_a   1.000
_cell.length_b   1.000
_cell.length_c   1.000
_cell.angle_alpha   90.00
_cell.angle_beta   90.00
_cell.angle_gamma   90.00
#
_symmetry.space_group_name_H-M   'P 1'
#
loop_
_entity.id
_entity.type
_entity.pdbx_description
1 polymer ?
#
loop_
_entity_poly.entity_id
_entity_poly.type
_entity_poly.pdbx_seq_one_letter_code
_entity_poly.pdbx_strand_id
1 'polypeptide(L)'
;MNTRLIPLAAACALAAGAALTPAPAAAAAAAAVRVCSLPGTPTAALDTAVAREAFRLAGIAATFTTHGIDGGDDDDGISAHELVKSLDRHCDVIAGFPRSAIADASDTTLLFSQGYLRSGYVSVALRHARTAPAGKEVVAATYASPAQLIAVQQQNVRFDLENTSERTVDAVATGRAQRAIVWYPAVVAYQAAHPKQAFRIGPTSSPYAGWQLVFAFGARSAELQQRVDAALSRMKDNGRLAALTRKWTLPDNAQEARDTHAAPRFLDGAFASAGRLRAAVVAVRGAAAAGGFIKVAAGTGGDAPAFDAAQVAHGKQLYGDACAKCHGANLEGNTAPALSGPSFAPLSHSHLTIGGIFGYMSTNMPADQPGKMKDEEYADLMAFLLSSNGYLPGKDKLTADAARASTTPLVVGPAGHKEASQ
;
A
#
# COMPACT_ATOMS: atom_id res chain seq x y z
N MET A 1 -6.44 52.56 -89.15
CA MET A 1 -6.24 51.10 -89.32
C MET A 1 -6.07 50.48 -87.95
N ASN A 2 -6.99 49.58 -87.57
CA ASN A 2 -6.92 48.53 -86.53
C ASN A 2 -6.53 48.94 -85.08
N THR A 3 -7.25 48.61 -84.01
CA THR A 3 -8.38 47.65 -83.83
C THR A 3 -8.95 47.76 -82.40
N ARG A 4 -10.28 47.64 -82.33
CA ARG A 4 -11.10 46.99 -81.28
C ARG A 4 -11.29 47.69 -79.93
N LEU A 5 -12.39 48.47 -79.88
CA LEU A 5 -13.40 48.50 -78.79
C LEU A 5 -13.84 47.05 -78.46
N ILE A 6 -14.46 46.68 -77.33
CA ILE A 6 -15.74 47.06 -76.68
C ILE A 6 -15.72 46.35 -75.25
N PRO A 7 -16.66 46.51 -74.29
CA PRO A 7 -16.74 47.61 -73.33
C PRO A 7 -17.14 47.21 -71.88
N LEU A 8 -17.26 48.24 -71.03
CA LEU A 8 -18.30 48.48 -69.99
C LEU A 8 -18.62 47.37 -68.97
N ALA A 9 -18.48 47.68 -67.67
CA ALA A 9 -19.45 48.50 -66.94
C ALA A 9 -19.03 48.64 -65.46
N ALA A 10 -19.14 49.87 -64.97
CA ALA A 10 -19.13 50.20 -63.56
C ALA A 10 -20.52 49.90 -62.95
N ALA A 11 -20.54 49.39 -61.71
CA ALA A 11 -21.63 49.64 -60.77
C ALA A 11 -21.16 49.37 -59.33
N CYS A 12 -21.25 50.40 -58.50
CA CYS A 12 -21.04 50.35 -57.06
C CYS A 12 -22.22 49.71 -56.33
N ALA A 13 -21.85 48.98 -55.28
CA ALA A 13 -22.45 48.92 -53.94
C ALA A 13 -23.88 48.39 -53.76
N LEU A 14 -23.96 47.23 -53.09
CA LEU A 14 -24.97 46.92 -52.07
C LEU A 14 -24.25 46.24 -50.89
N ALA A 15 -24.29 46.88 -49.73
CA ALA A 15 -23.82 46.33 -48.46
C ALA A 15 -24.85 45.31 -47.95
N ALA A 16 -24.42 44.07 -47.72
CA ALA A 16 -25.17 43.07 -46.98
C ALA A 16 -24.47 42.83 -45.65
N GLY A 17 -25.12 43.21 -44.55
CA GLY A 17 -24.71 42.85 -43.20
C GLY A 17 -24.89 41.36 -42.99
N ALA A 18 -23.78 40.63 -42.91
CA ALA A 18 -23.79 39.25 -42.44
C ALA A 18 -23.82 39.26 -40.91
N ALA A 19 -24.95 38.86 -40.33
CA ALA A 19 -25.02 38.46 -38.94
C ALA A 19 -24.08 37.27 -38.72
N LEU A 20 -22.93 37.52 -38.09
CA LEU A 20 -22.07 36.48 -37.55
C LEU A 20 -22.83 35.84 -36.37
N THR A 21 -23.51 34.74 -36.63
CA THR A 21 -23.87 33.82 -35.55
C THR A 21 -22.56 33.31 -34.95
N PRO A 22 -22.35 33.39 -33.63
CA PRO A 22 -21.20 32.73 -33.04
C PRO A 22 -21.37 31.23 -33.28
N ALA A 23 -20.47 30.65 -34.09
CA ALA A 23 -20.30 29.21 -34.14
C ALA A 23 -20.15 28.72 -32.68
N PRO A 24 -20.81 27.62 -32.28
CA PRO A 24 -20.55 27.07 -30.97
C PRO A 24 -19.06 26.78 -30.93
N ALA A 25 -18.36 27.43 -30.00
CA ALA A 25 -16.99 27.10 -29.69
C ALA A 25 -16.99 25.58 -29.53
N ALA A 26 -16.28 24.87 -30.41
CA ALA A 26 -16.00 23.47 -30.21
C ALA A 26 -15.36 23.42 -28.83
N ALA A 27 -16.13 22.96 -27.83
CA ALA A 27 -15.59 22.65 -26.53
C ALA A 27 -14.39 21.76 -26.85
N ALA A 28 -13.18 22.24 -26.55
CA ALA A 28 -11.98 21.45 -26.72
C ALA A 28 -12.30 20.10 -26.10
N ALA A 29 -12.41 19.06 -26.92
CA ALA A 29 -12.84 17.76 -26.45
C ALA A 29 -11.83 17.38 -25.37
N ALA A 30 -12.24 17.44 -24.11
CA ALA A 30 -11.35 17.15 -23.00
C ALA A 30 -10.71 15.80 -23.30
N ALA A 31 -9.38 15.75 -23.30
CA ALA A 31 -8.66 14.54 -23.63
C ALA A 31 -9.21 13.40 -22.76
N ALA A 32 -9.55 12.27 -23.41
CA ALA A 32 -10.13 11.13 -22.71
C ALA A 32 -9.16 10.65 -21.62
N VAL A 33 -9.70 10.35 -20.44
CA VAL A 33 -8.91 9.89 -19.29
C VAL A 33 -8.26 8.55 -19.63
N ARG A 34 -6.96 8.43 -19.44
CA ARG A 34 -6.19 7.20 -19.69
C ARG A 34 -6.23 6.32 -18.46
N VAL A 35 -6.92 5.20 -18.58
CA VAL A 35 -7.01 4.19 -17.53
C VAL A 35 -6.05 3.06 -17.85
N CYS A 36 -5.12 2.83 -16.94
CA CYS A 36 -4.17 1.73 -16.99
C CYS A 36 -4.61 0.61 -16.06
N SER A 37 -4.29 -0.62 -16.43
CA SER A 37 -4.34 -1.77 -15.53
C SER A 37 -2.94 -2.31 -15.33
N LEU A 38 -2.72 -3.03 -14.24
CA LEU A 38 -1.46 -3.71 -13.94
C LEU A 38 -1.38 -5.00 -14.79
N PRO A 39 -0.48 -5.08 -15.78
CA PRO A 39 -0.31 -6.28 -16.61
C PRO A 39 0.06 -7.49 -15.73
N GLY A 40 -0.33 -8.69 -16.16
CA GLY A 40 0.01 -9.95 -15.45
C GLY A 40 -0.78 -10.20 -14.16
N THR A 41 -1.51 -9.21 -13.61
CA THR A 41 -2.32 -9.43 -12.43
C THR A 41 -3.52 -10.34 -12.72
N PRO A 42 -3.91 -11.24 -11.79
CA PRO A 42 -5.08 -12.11 -11.97
C PRO A 42 -6.37 -11.34 -12.29
N THR A 43 -6.52 -10.14 -11.74
CA THR A 43 -7.74 -9.33 -11.83
C THR A 43 -7.78 -8.37 -13.01
N ALA A 44 -6.76 -8.27 -13.86
CA ALA A 44 -6.69 -7.24 -14.90
C ALA A 44 -7.96 -7.11 -15.77
N ALA A 45 -8.57 -8.24 -16.13
CA ALA A 45 -9.83 -8.27 -16.88
C ALA A 45 -11.03 -7.75 -16.06
N LEU A 46 -11.10 -8.11 -14.77
CA LEU A 46 -12.09 -7.56 -13.84
C LEU A 46 -11.90 -6.05 -13.69
N ASP A 47 -10.68 -5.61 -13.42
CA ASP A 47 -10.35 -4.21 -13.13
C ASP A 47 -10.71 -3.32 -14.32
N THR A 48 -10.42 -3.79 -15.54
CA THR A 48 -10.84 -3.15 -16.79
C THR A 48 -12.36 -3.10 -16.93
N ALA A 49 -13.08 -4.17 -16.58
CA ALA A 49 -14.53 -4.20 -16.67
C ALA A 49 -15.22 -3.27 -15.65
N VAL A 50 -14.72 -3.23 -14.42
CA VAL A 50 -15.20 -2.30 -13.38
C VAL A 50 -14.90 -0.86 -13.78
N ALA A 51 -13.70 -0.57 -14.28
CA ALA A 51 -13.32 0.76 -14.76
C ALA A 51 -14.21 1.22 -15.92
N ARG A 52 -14.43 0.38 -16.94
CA ARG A 52 -15.32 0.72 -18.06
C ARG A 52 -16.71 1.14 -17.58
N GLU A 53 -17.28 0.39 -16.64
CA GLU A 53 -18.62 0.68 -16.13
C GLU A 53 -18.64 1.93 -15.23
N ALA A 54 -17.66 2.09 -14.34
CA ALA A 54 -17.55 3.25 -13.47
C ALA A 54 -17.40 4.55 -14.26
N PHE A 55 -16.51 4.59 -15.25
CA PHE A 55 -16.28 5.77 -16.09
C PHE A 55 -17.47 6.09 -16.99
N ARG A 56 -18.14 5.06 -17.54
CA ARG A 56 -19.40 5.24 -18.28
C ARG A 56 -20.48 5.88 -17.40
N LEU A 57 -20.66 5.38 -16.18
CA LEU A 57 -21.64 5.94 -15.23
C LEU A 57 -21.24 7.31 -14.69
N ALA A 58 -19.95 7.63 -14.64
CA ALA A 58 -19.45 8.95 -14.27
C ALA A 58 -19.59 9.97 -15.42
N GLY A 59 -19.93 9.54 -16.63
CA GLY A 59 -19.97 10.40 -17.82
C GLY A 59 -18.57 10.90 -18.21
N ILE A 60 -17.56 10.04 -18.10
CA ILE A 60 -16.16 10.35 -18.38
C ILE A 60 -15.72 9.53 -19.59
N ALA A 61 -15.27 10.22 -20.65
CA ALA A 61 -14.63 9.55 -21.76
C ALA A 61 -13.29 8.97 -21.29
N ALA A 62 -13.10 7.65 -21.48
CA ALA A 62 -11.92 6.94 -21.02
C ALA A 62 -11.32 6.09 -22.14
N THR A 63 -10.00 6.05 -22.19
CA THR A 63 -9.21 5.12 -23.01
C THR A 63 -8.56 4.09 -22.10
N PHE A 64 -8.50 2.84 -22.57
CA PHE A 64 -7.95 1.72 -21.78
C PHE A 64 -6.70 1.22 -22.48
N THR A 65 -5.54 1.43 -21.87
CA THR A 65 -4.27 0.95 -22.42
C THR A 65 -4.03 -0.49 -22.01
N THR A 66 -3.54 -1.29 -22.96
CA THR A 66 -3.07 -2.67 -22.75
C THR A 66 -1.58 -2.74 -22.42
N HIS A 67 -0.81 -1.73 -22.81
CA HIS A 67 0.55 -1.50 -22.29
C HIS A 67 0.35 -0.88 -20.92
N GLY A 68 0.31 -1.72 -19.89
CA GLY A 68 0.14 -1.23 -18.54
C GLY A 68 1.42 -0.58 -18.03
N ILE A 69 1.54 -0.45 -16.73
CA ILE A 69 2.82 -0.06 -16.12
C ILE A 69 3.71 -1.28 -16.25
N ASP A 70 4.76 -1.20 -17.06
CA ASP A 70 5.80 -2.21 -17.15
C ASP A 70 6.44 -2.32 -15.74
N GLY A 71 5.88 -3.19 -14.90
CA GLY A 71 6.73 -3.96 -14.00
C GLY A 71 7.54 -4.85 -14.93
N GLY A 72 8.87 -4.89 -14.75
CA GLY A 72 9.66 -5.83 -15.53
C GLY A 72 9.14 -7.26 -15.37
N ASP A 73 9.70 -8.21 -16.11
CA ASP A 73 9.36 -9.63 -16.03
C ASP A 73 9.59 -10.26 -14.62
N ASP A 74 9.99 -9.44 -13.65
CA ASP A 74 10.22 -9.66 -12.24
C ASP A 74 8.96 -9.29 -11.41
N ASP A 75 8.48 -10.25 -10.60
CA ASP A 75 7.38 -10.14 -9.61
C ASP A 75 7.77 -9.24 -8.41
N ASP A 76 8.55 -8.17 -8.66
CA ASP A 76 9.21 -7.32 -7.65
C ASP A 76 8.34 -6.16 -7.15
N GLY A 77 7.10 -6.06 -7.64
CA GLY A 77 6.19 -4.97 -7.29
C GLY A 77 6.62 -3.62 -7.88
N ILE A 78 5.66 -2.74 -8.13
CA ILE A 78 5.94 -1.39 -8.63
C ILE A 78 6.20 -0.49 -7.43
N SER A 79 7.33 0.22 -7.41
CA SER A 79 7.61 1.18 -6.34
C SER A 79 6.61 2.34 -6.36
N ALA A 80 6.33 2.95 -5.19
CA ALA A 80 5.46 4.12 -5.11
C ALA A 80 5.94 5.28 -6.00
N HIS A 81 7.25 5.44 -6.18
CA HIS A 81 7.85 6.46 -7.05
C HIS A 81 7.61 6.16 -8.55
N GLU A 82 7.75 4.91 -8.99
CA GLU A 82 7.42 4.51 -10.37
C GLU A 82 5.93 4.65 -10.66
N LEU A 83 5.09 4.35 -9.67
CA LEU A 83 3.65 4.51 -9.74
C LEU A 83 3.26 5.98 -9.96
N VAL A 84 3.82 6.89 -9.15
CA VAL A 84 3.62 8.34 -9.29
C VAL A 84 4.13 8.82 -10.65
N LYS A 85 5.33 8.39 -11.08
CA LYS A 85 5.90 8.77 -12.38
C LYS A 85 5.04 8.29 -13.55
N SER A 86 4.43 7.11 -13.45
CA SER A 86 3.51 6.59 -14.46
C SER A 86 2.20 7.38 -14.52
N LEU A 87 1.64 7.74 -13.37
CA LEU A 87 0.46 8.60 -13.25
C LEU A 87 0.69 10.04 -13.74
N ASP A 88 1.94 10.51 -13.76
CA ASP A 88 2.28 11.83 -14.30
C ASP A 88 2.53 11.83 -15.82
N ARG A 89 2.85 10.66 -16.40
CA ARG A 89 3.32 10.56 -17.80
C ARG A 89 2.38 9.80 -18.73
N HIS A 90 1.89 8.64 -18.32
CA HIS A 90 1.28 7.64 -19.23
C HIS A 90 -0.16 7.27 -18.85
N CYS A 91 -0.49 7.33 -17.56
CA CYS A 91 -1.77 6.97 -17.01
C CYS A 91 -2.36 8.16 -16.27
N ASP A 92 -3.68 8.33 -16.29
CA ASP A 92 -4.35 9.29 -15.41
C ASP A 92 -4.96 8.56 -14.20
N VAL A 93 -5.31 7.28 -14.38
CA VAL A 93 -5.88 6.38 -13.36
C VAL A 93 -5.30 4.99 -13.52
N ILE A 94 -5.03 4.32 -12.39
CA ILE A 94 -4.64 2.91 -12.34
C ILE A 94 -5.75 2.10 -11.72
N ALA A 95 -6.24 1.11 -12.47
CA ALA A 95 -7.17 0.10 -12.02
C ALA A 95 -6.43 -1.15 -11.53
N GLY A 96 -7.00 -1.82 -10.54
CA GLY A 96 -6.43 -3.00 -9.90
C GLY A 96 -5.47 -2.71 -8.75
N PHE A 97 -5.39 -1.48 -8.22
CA PHE A 97 -4.38 -1.15 -7.21
C PHE A 97 -4.73 -1.75 -5.84
N PRO A 98 -3.87 -2.62 -5.25
CA PRO A 98 -4.12 -3.23 -3.96
C PRO A 98 -3.82 -2.25 -2.81
N ARG A 99 -4.72 -2.19 -1.82
CA ARG A 99 -4.61 -1.34 -0.63
C ARG A 99 -4.88 -2.14 0.64
N SER A 100 -4.08 -1.93 1.68
CA SER A 100 -4.30 -2.42 3.05
C SER A 100 -4.17 -1.29 4.07
N ALA A 101 -5.11 -1.21 5.02
CA ALA A 101 -5.06 -0.21 6.10
C ALA A 101 -3.76 -0.23 6.92
N ILE A 102 -3.01 -1.34 6.89
CA ILE A 102 -1.79 -1.53 7.69
C ILE A 102 -0.52 -1.39 6.84
N ALA A 103 -0.57 -1.78 5.56
CA ALA A 103 0.57 -1.67 4.66
C ALA A 103 0.67 -0.28 4.01
N ASP A 104 -0.44 0.44 3.86
CA ASP A 104 -0.50 1.73 3.14
C ASP A 104 -0.17 2.95 4.03
N ALA A 105 0.47 2.76 5.18
CA ALA A 105 0.81 3.84 6.12
C ALA A 105 1.91 4.79 5.62
N SER A 106 2.17 4.83 4.30
CA SER A 106 3.18 5.66 3.66
C SER A 106 2.59 6.97 3.15
N ASP A 107 3.37 8.05 3.28
CA ASP A 107 3.04 9.43 2.88
C ASP A 107 3.03 9.59 1.33
N THR A 108 2.23 8.80 0.62
CA THR A 108 2.05 8.98 -0.82
C THR A 108 1.10 10.16 -1.09
N THR A 109 1.42 11.00 -2.07
CA THR A 109 0.52 12.08 -2.53
C THR A 109 -0.62 11.55 -3.41
N LEU A 110 -0.76 10.23 -3.53
CA LEU A 110 -1.75 9.60 -4.40
C LEU A 110 -3.13 9.66 -3.78
N LEU A 111 -4.14 9.80 -4.64
CA LEU A 111 -5.54 9.72 -4.25
C LEU A 111 -6.08 8.34 -4.62
N PHE A 112 -7.05 7.85 -3.86
CA PHE A 112 -7.60 6.50 -4.04
C PHE A 112 -9.12 6.54 -4.02
N SER A 113 -9.77 5.72 -4.85
CA SER A 113 -11.22 5.53 -4.78
C SER A 113 -11.59 4.70 -3.55
N GLN A 114 -12.88 4.64 -3.23
CA GLN A 114 -13.43 3.55 -2.43
C GLN A 114 -13.10 2.19 -3.06
N GLY A 115 -13.00 1.16 -2.22
CA GLY A 115 -12.74 -0.21 -2.67
C GLY A 115 -13.89 -0.78 -3.49
N TYR A 116 -13.58 -1.31 -4.68
CA TYR A 116 -14.57 -1.97 -5.52
C TYR A 116 -14.50 -3.50 -5.42
N LEU A 117 -13.39 -4.07 -4.95
CA LEU A 117 -13.28 -5.49 -4.63
C LEU A 117 -12.60 -5.67 -3.27
N ARG A 118 -13.29 -6.32 -2.32
CA ARG A 118 -12.66 -6.79 -1.09
C ARG A 118 -11.87 -8.06 -1.38
N SER A 119 -10.60 -8.09 -0.99
CA SER A 119 -9.67 -9.20 -1.27
C SER A 119 -8.66 -9.37 -0.12
N GLY A 120 -7.83 -10.39 -0.15
CA GLY A 120 -6.87 -10.58 0.93
C GLY A 120 -5.95 -11.76 0.71
N TYR A 121 -5.03 -11.91 1.66
CA TYR A 121 -4.25 -13.12 1.78
C TYR A 121 -5.05 -14.15 2.54
N VAL A 122 -5.13 -15.35 1.99
CA VAL A 122 -5.93 -16.45 2.50
C VAL A 122 -5.08 -17.69 2.70
N SER A 123 -5.58 -18.57 3.55
CA SER A 123 -5.02 -19.87 3.82
C SER A 123 -5.68 -20.88 2.87
N VAL A 124 -4.88 -21.58 2.06
CA VAL A 124 -5.37 -22.48 1.00
C VAL A 124 -4.80 -23.87 1.19
N ALA A 125 -5.65 -24.88 1.20
CA ALA A 125 -5.25 -26.29 1.26
C ALA A 125 -6.07 -27.11 0.27
N LEU A 126 -5.60 -28.30 -0.13
CA LEU A 126 -6.43 -29.22 -0.93
C LEU A 126 -7.70 -29.61 -0.17
N ARG A 127 -8.85 -29.65 -0.86
CA ARG A 127 -10.14 -30.01 -0.27
C ARG A 127 -10.14 -31.41 0.37
N HIS A 128 -9.42 -32.34 -0.26
CA HIS A 128 -9.20 -33.71 0.22
C HIS A 128 -7.72 -33.93 0.55
N ALA A 129 -7.18 -33.13 1.47
CA ALA A 129 -5.80 -33.29 1.92
C ALA A 129 -5.57 -34.73 2.45
N ARG A 130 -4.50 -35.37 1.97
CA ARG A 130 -4.00 -36.62 2.56
C ARG A 130 -3.49 -36.33 3.98
N THR A 131 -3.59 -37.32 4.85
CA THR A 131 -3.09 -37.27 6.24
C THR A 131 -1.67 -36.71 6.26
N ALA A 132 -1.41 -35.74 7.15
CA ALA A 132 -0.12 -35.07 7.21
C ALA A 132 1.01 -36.09 7.43
N PRO A 133 2.13 -36.00 6.68
CA PRO A 133 3.30 -36.81 6.98
C PRO A 133 3.84 -36.47 8.38
N ALA A 134 4.52 -37.42 9.03
CA ALA A 134 5.21 -37.16 10.29
C ALA A 134 6.29 -36.07 10.08
N GLY A 135 6.08 -34.87 10.62
CA GLY A 135 6.97 -33.72 10.45
C GLY A 135 6.29 -32.37 10.68
N LYS A 136 7.06 -31.27 10.58
CA LYS A 136 6.50 -29.91 10.60
C LYS A 136 5.72 -29.64 9.32
N GLU A 137 4.55 -29.01 9.44
CA GLU A 137 3.71 -28.62 8.30
C GLU A 137 4.49 -27.69 7.36
N VAL A 138 4.40 -27.93 6.05
CA VAL A 138 4.98 -27.08 5.01
C VAL A 138 3.94 -26.08 4.55
N VAL A 139 4.23 -24.80 4.75
CA VAL A 139 3.38 -23.69 4.33
C VAL A 139 4.07 -22.93 3.21
N ALA A 140 3.49 -22.97 2.02
CA ALA A 140 3.95 -22.18 0.89
C ALA A 140 3.53 -20.71 1.04
N ALA A 141 4.38 -19.78 0.60
CA ALA A 141 4.03 -18.37 0.55
C ALA A 141 4.78 -17.67 -0.59
N THR A 142 4.15 -16.66 -1.18
CA THR A 142 4.79 -15.87 -2.23
C THR A 142 5.89 -14.99 -1.62
N TYR A 143 7.08 -15.09 -2.19
CA TYR A 143 8.24 -14.27 -1.86
C TYR A 143 7.96 -12.77 -2.04
N ALA A 144 8.64 -11.92 -1.28
CA ALA A 144 8.56 -10.45 -1.37
C ALA A 144 7.13 -9.92 -1.38
N SER A 145 6.25 -10.54 -0.60
CA SER A 145 4.84 -10.19 -0.53
C SER A 145 4.32 -10.26 0.91
N PRO A 146 3.17 -9.65 1.20
CA PRO A 146 2.49 -9.85 2.48
C PRO A 146 2.23 -11.32 2.82
N ALA A 147 2.14 -12.23 1.84
CA ALA A 147 2.04 -13.67 2.12
C ALA A 147 3.22 -14.16 2.97
N GLN A 148 4.43 -13.71 2.65
CA GLN A 148 5.64 -14.04 3.39
C GLN A 148 5.60 -13.51 4.82
N LEU A 149 5.15 -12.26 5.01
CA LEU A 149 5.01 -11.65 6.34
C LEU A 149 4.01 -12.42 7.21
N ILE A 150 2.91 -12.87 6.61
CA ILE A 150 1.89 -13.66 7.29
C ILE A 150 2.42 -15.08 7.57
N ALA A 151 3.21 -15.64 6.65
CA ALA A 151 3.82 -16.95 6.80
C ALA A 151 4.79 -16.97 7.98
N VAL A 152 5.71 -16.01 8.11
CA VAL A 152 6.66 -15.97 9.23
C VAL A 152 6.00 -15.82 10.61
N GLN A 153 4.74 -15.40 10.67
CA GLN A 153 3.94 -15.36 11.92
C GLN A 153 3.40 -16.74 12.31
N GLN A 154 3.45 -17.73 11.43
CA GLN A 154 2.97 -19.08 11.70
C GLN A 154 3.98 -19.85 12.57
N GLN A 155 3.48 -20.51 13.61
CA GLN A 155 4.31 -21.29 14.52
C GLN A 155 4.44 -22.75 14.08
N ASN A 156 5.61 -23.35 14.31
CA ASN A 156 5.88 -24.78 14.10
C ASN A 156 5.68 -25.27 12.64
N VAL A 157 5.99 -24.42 11.67
CA VAL A 157 5.92 -24.77 10.23
C VAL A 157 7.28 -24.64 9.55
N ARG A 158 7.43 -25.27 8.39
CA ARG A 158 8.52 -25.05 7.44
C ARG A 158 7.97 -24.21 6.28
N PHE A 159 8.69 -23.17 5.89
CA PHE A 159 8.28 -22.34 4.76
C PHE A 159 8.77 -22.90 3.43
N ASP A 160 7.92 -22.77 2.42
CA ASP A 160 8.26 -22.97 1.01
C ASP A 160 8.00 -21.64 0.29
N LEU A 161 9.06 -20.87 0.04
CA LEU A 161 8.92 -19.56 -0.61
C LEU A 161 8.92 -19.74 -2.12
N GLU A 162 7.86 -19.24 -2.75
CA GLU A 162 7.65 -19.34 -4.19
C GLU A 162 7.74 -17.95 -4.82
N ASN A 163 8.31 -17.89 -6.02
CA ASN A 163 8.54 -16.61 -6.69
C ASN A 163 7.27 -15.98 -7.25
N THR A 164 6.18 -16.74 -7.39
CA THR A 164 4.91 -16.21 -7.90
C THR A 164 3.73 -16.78 -7.13
N SER A 165 2.65 -16.01 -7.07
CA SER A 165 1.41 -16.47 -6.43
C SER A 165 0.80 -17.70 -7.11
N GLU A 166 1.01 -17.87 -8.42
CA GLU A 166 0.60 -19.08 -9.15
C GLU A 166 1.37 -20.31 -8.64
N ARG A 167 2.70 -20.20 -8.51
CA ARG A 167 3.54 -21.28 -7.98
C ARG A 167 3.22 -21.60 -6.52
N THR A 168 2.85 -20.60 -5.73
CA THR A 168 2.37 -20.78 -4.35
C THR A 168 1.11 -21.65 -4.29
N VAL A 169 0.13 -21.44 -5.19
CA VAL A 169 -1.06 -22.30 -5.28
C VAL A 169 -0.70 -23.69 -5.82
N ASP A 170 0.18 -23.75 -6.82
CA ASP A 170 0.65 -24.99 -7.41
C ASP A 170 1.36 -25.92 -6.40
N ALA A 171 2.14 -25.34 -5.47
CA ALA A 171 2.78 -26.09 -4.40
C ALA A 171 1.78 -26.91 -3.58
N VAL A 172 0.59 -26.35 -3.33
CA VAL A 172 -0.50 -27.06 -2.66
C VAL A 172 -1.17 -28.06 -3.61
N ALA A 173 -1.41 -27.68 -4.86
CA ALA A 173 -2.06 -28.53 -5.86
C ALA A 173 -1.28 -29.81 -6.18
N THR A 174 0.05 -29.73 -6.14
CA THR A 174 0.99 -30.83 -6.41
C THR A 174 1.42 -31.58 -5.14
N GLY A 175 1.02 -31.10 -3.96
CA GLY A 175 1.34 -31.72 -2.67
C GLY A 175 2.74 -31.43 -2.13
N ARG A 176 3.48 -30.47 -2.73
CA ARG A 176 4.78 -29.99 -2.22
C ARG A 176 4.63 -29.23 -0.89
N ALA A 177 3.52 -28.51 -0.74
CA ALA A 177 3.10 -27.86 0.49
C ALA A 177 1.75 -28.41 0.97
N GLN A 178 1.55 -28.48 2.27
CA GLN A 178 0.26 -28.91 2.84
C GLN A 178 -0.77 -27.76 2.78
N ARG A 179 -0.27 -26.53 2.87
CA ARG A 179 -1.08 -25.31 2.84
C ARG A 179 -0.28 -24.18 2.20
N ALA A 180 -0.98 -23.17 1.72
CA ALA A 180 -0.40 -21.93 1.22
C ALA A 180 -1.01 -20.74 1.93
N ILE A 181 -0.23 -19.69 2.09
CA ILE A 181 -0.70 -18.33 2.34
C ILE A 181 -0.50 -17.56 1.04
N VAL A 182 -1.59 -17.08 0.44
CA VAL A 182 -1.55 -16.55 -0.92
C VAL A 182 -2.62 -15.50 -1.17
N TRP A 183 -2.35 -14.60 -2.12
CA TRP A 183 -3.30 -13.62 -2.61
C TRP A 183 -4.52 -14.30 -3.23
N TYR A 184 -5.72 -14.05 -2.68
CA TYR A 184 -6.93 -14.77 -3.07
C TYR A 184 -7.26 -14.75 -4.57
N PRO A 185 -7.12 -13.62 -5.30
CA PRO A 185 -7.31 -13.60 -6.74
C PRO A 185 -6.41 -14.58 -7.52
N ALA A 186 -5.21 -14.89 -7.03
CA ALA A 186 -4.38 -15.92 -7.64
C ALA A 186 -5.01 -17.31 -7.52
N VAL A 187 -5.69 -17.60 -6.41
CA VAL A 187 -6.46 -18.85 -6.22
C VAL A 187 -7.59 -18.94 -7.23
N VAL A 188 -8.35 -17.85 -7.41
CA VAL A 188 -9.46 -17.78 -8.37
C VAL A 188 -8.95 -18.01 -9.81
N ALA A 189 -7.86 -17.35 -10.20
CA ALA A 189 -7.25 -17.54 -11.51
C ALA A 189 -6.70 -18.96 -11.70
N TYR A 190 -6.02 -19.51 -10.69
CA TYR A 190 -5.49 -20.88 -10.75
C TYR A 190 -6.62 -21.90 -10.90
N GLN A 191 -7.74 -21.76 -10.17
CA GLN A 191 -8.90 -22.64 -10.29
C GLN A 191 -9.59 -22.52 -11.67
N ALA A 192 -9.62 -21.32 -12.25
CA ALA A 192 -10.16 -21.12 -13.59
C ALA A 192 -9.31 -21.85 -14.66
N ALA A 193 -7.98 -21.86 -14.50
CA ALA A 193 -7.07 -22.60 -15.36
C ALA A 193 -7.08 -24.12 -15.07
N HIS A 194 -7.37 -24.51 -13.83
CA HIS A 194 -7.32 -25.91 -13.36
C HIS A 194 -8.68 -26.35 -12.76
N PRO A 195 -9.73 -26.56 -13.57
CA PRO A 195 -11.10 -26.78 -13.08
C PRO A 195 -11.29 -28.08 -12.29
N LYS A 196 -10.32 -29.00 -12.34
CA LYS A 196 -10.31 -30.24 -11.55
C LYS A 196 -9.76 -30.04 -10.13
N GLN A 197 -9.03 -28.96 -9.89
CA GLN A 197 -8.44 -28.67 -8.59
C GLN A 197 -9.45 -27.97 -7.69
N ALA A 198 -9.64 -28.51 -6.49
CA ALA A 198 -10.56 -27.95 -5.50
C ALA A 198 -9.81 -27.68 -4.20
N PHE A 199 -9.91 -26.45 -3.73
CA PHE A 199 -9.25 -25.99 -2.52
C PHE A 199 -10.25 -25.69 -1.40
N ARG A 200 -9.80 -25.93 -0.17
CA ARG A 200 -10.39 -25.33 1.03
C ARG A 200 -9.71 -23.98 1.25
N ILE A 201 -10.50 -22.92 1.29
CA ILE A 201 -10.03 -21.56 1.51
C ILE A 201 -10.50 -21.14 2.91
N GLY A 202 -9.56 -20.67 3.72
CA GLY A 202 -9.80 -20.20 5.07
C GLY A 202 -9.10 -18.88 5.35
N PRO A 203 -9.45 -18.22 6.46
CA PRO A 203 -8.76 -17.01 6.88
C PRO A 203 -7.32 -17.29 7.29
N THR A 204 -6.49 -16.25 7.25
CA THR A 204 -5.19 -16.22 7.94
C THR A 204 -5.28 -15.30 9.14
N SER A 205 -4.77 -15.73 10.29
CA SER A 205 -4.69 -14.88 11.48
C SER A 205 -3.50 -13.93 11.32
N SER A 206 -3.74 -12.77 10.70
CA SER A 206 -2.75 -11.71 10.60
C SER A 206 -3.39 -10.36 10.26
N PRO A 207 -2.92 -9.25 10.86
CA PRO A 207 -3.31 -7.90 10.45
C PRO A 207 -3.06 -7.63 8.96
N TYR A 208 -1.99 -8.19 8.38
CA TYR A 208 -1.60 -7.97 6.99
C TYR A 208 -2.45 -8.73 5.96
N ALA A 209 -3.44 -9.52 6.41
CA ALA A 209 -4.28 -10.31 5.52
C ALA A 209 -5.34 -9.49 4.78
N GLY A 210 -5.68 -8.31 5.30
CA GLY A 210 -6.79 -7.52 4.81
C GLY A 210 -6.42 -6.53 3.71
N TRP A 211 -7.00 -6.72 2.52
CA TRP A 211 -6.81 -5.84 1.37
C TRP A 211 -8.11 -5.47 0.66
N GLN A 212 -8.01 -4.55 -0.30
CA GLN A 212 -9.05 -4.22 -1.27
C GLN A 212 -8.40 -3.71 -2.56
N LEU A 213 -9.09 -3.87 -3.68
CA LEU A 213 -8.71 -3.23 -4.93
C LEU A 213 -9.44 -1.90 -5.09
N VAL A 214 -8.67 -0.88 -5.47
CA VAL A 214 -9.13 0.50 -5.68
C VAL A 214 -8.68 1.01 -7.05
N PHE A 215 -9.16 2.20 -7.41
CA PHE A 215 -8.53 3.04 -8.42
C PHE A 215 -7.53 3.97 -7.74
N ALA A 216 -6.33 4.09 -8.29
CA ALA A 216 -5.32 5.06 -7.85
C ALA A 216 -5.23 6.22 -8.84
N PHE A 217 -5.08 7.44 -8.33
CA PHE A 217 -5.06 8.68 -9.09
C PHE A 217 -3.87 9.54 -8.65
N GLY A 218 -3.37 10.38 -9.57
CA GLY A 218 -2.39 11.41 -9.23
C GLY A 218 -2.96 12.47 -8.26
N ALA A 219 -2.07 13.16 -7.54
CA ALA A 219 -2.42 14.15 -6.50
C ALA A 219 -3.39 15.26 -6.95
N ARG A 220 -3.38 15.60 -8.24
CA ARG A 220 -4.19 16.70 -8.82
C ARG A 220 -5.56 16.24 -9.33
N SER A 221 -5.90 14.96 -9.19
CA SER A 221 -7.09 14.36 -9.79
C SER A 221 -8.27 14.21 -8.83
N ALA A 222 -8.41 15.11 -7.85
CA ALA A 222 -9.42 15.02 -6.80
C ALA A 222 -10.86 15.04 -7.34
N GLU A 223 -11.18 15.91 -8.30
CA GLU A 223 -12.52 15.97 -8.90
C GLU A 223 -12.85 14.67 -9.67
N LEU A 224 -11.87 14.14 -10.40
CA LEU A 224 -11.97 12.88 -11.12
C LEU A 224 -12.22 11.71 -10.15
N GLN A 225 -11.45 11.65 -9.06
CA GLN A 225 -11.60 10.66 -8.00
C GLN A 225 -13.01 10.70 -7.40
N GLN A 226 -13.53 11.88 -7.06
CA GLN A 226 -14.87 12.04 -6.46
C GLN A 226 -15.99 11.58 -7.42
N ARG A 227 -15.87 11.89 -8.71
CA ARG A 227 -16.84 11.45 -9.72
C ARG A 227 -16.85 9.93 -9.90
N VAL A 228 -15.67 9.30 -9.88
CA VAL A 228 -15.53 7.85 -9.94
C VAL A 228 -16.09 7.21 -8.68
N ASP A 229 -15.84 7.78 -7.50
CA ASP A 229 -16.44 7.31 -6.24
C ASP A 229 -17.97 7.38 -6.27
N ALA A 230 -18.55 8.48 -6.74
CA ALA A 230 -19.99 8.59 -6.89
C ALA A 230 -20.55 7.52 -7.84
N ALA A 231 -19.83 7.17 -8.91
CA ALA A 231 -20.21 6.10 -9.81
C ALA A 231 -20.11 4.71 -9.16
N LEU A 232 -19.04 4.44 -8.41
CA LEU A 232 -18.87 3.21 -7.64
C LEU A 232 -19.98 3.03 -6.58
N SER A 233 -20.40 4.11 -5.90
CA SER A 233 -21.55 4.07 -4.98
C SER A 233 -22.83 3.69 -5.71
N ARG A 234 -23.13 4.30 -6.87
CA ARG A 234 -24.28 3.91 -7.69
C ARG A 234 -24.22 2.45 -8.15
N MET A 235 -23.04 1.97 -8.53
CA MET A 235 -22.83 0.56 -8.92
C MET A 235 -23.01 -0.41 -7.75
N LYS A 236 -22.66 0.02 -6.54
CA LYS A 236 -22.90 -0.74 -5.31
C LYS A 236 -24.39 -0.82 -5.01
N ASP A 237 -25.08 0.32 -5.05
CA ASP A 237 -26.50 0.44 -4.70
C ASP A 237 -27.41 -0.35 -5.66
N ASN A 238 -27.08 -0.36 -6.96
CA ASN A 238 -27.85 -1.08 -7.96
C ASN A 238 -27.38 -2.55 -8.18
N GLY A 239 -26.43 -3.04 -7.39
CA GLY A 239 -25.90 -4.41 -7.47
C GLY A 239 -25.01 -4.70 -8.68
N ARG A 240 -24.72 -3.72 -9.55
CA ARG A 240 -23.84 -3.88 -10.71
C ARG A 240 -22.42 -4.27 -10.28
N LEU A 241 -21.92 -3.66 -9.21
CA LEU A 241 -20.59 -3.96 -8.70
C LEU A 241 -20.50 -5.40 -8.19
N ALA A 242 -21.51 -5.88 -7.47
CA ALA A 242 -21.60 -7.26 -7.02
C ALA A 242 -21.69 -8.24 -8.21
N ALA A 243 -22.41 -7.88 -9.27
CA ALA A 243 -22.48 -8.69 -10.48
C ALA A 243 -21.13 -8.85 -11.18
N LEU A 244 -20.34 -7.77 -11.28
CA LEU A 244 -19.01 -7.79 -11.89
C LEU A 244 -17.99 -8.55 -11.04
N THR A 245 -18.05 -8.40 -9.72
CA THR A 245 -17.06 -8.96 -8.77
C THR A 245 -17.41 -10.34 -8.22
N ARG A 246 -18.58 -10.90 -8.56
CA ARG A 246 -19.10 -12.16 -8.00
C ARG A 246 -18.08 -13.30 -8.02
N LYS A 247 -17.37 -13.50 -9.12
CA LYS A 247 -16.37 -14.58 -9.27
C LYS A 247 -15.15 -14.41 -8.36
N TRP A 248 -14.90 -13.20 -7.89
CA TRP A 248 -13.73 -12.79 -7.12
C TRP A 248 -14.05 -12.51 -5.66
N THR A 249 -15.30 -12.75 -5.24
CA THR A 249 -15.74 -12.49 -3.87
C THR A 249 -15.07 -13.49 -2.93
N LEU A 250 -14.52 -12.99 -1.81
CA LEU A 250 -13.94 -13.84 -0.77
C LEU A 250 -15.01 -14.78 -0.18
N PRO A 251 -14.65 -16.01 0.20
CA PRO A 251 -15.57 -16.89 0.92
C PRO A 251 -16.01 -16.29 2.27
N ASP A 252 -17.25 -16.55 2.68
CA ASP A 252 -17.87 -15.92 3.86
C ASP A 252 -17.02 -16.07 5.13
N ASN A 253 -16.48 -17.26 5.39
CA ASN A 253 -15.60 -17.53 6.53
C ASN A 253 -14.31 -16.69 6.53
N ALA A 254 -13.76 -16.37 5.36
CA ALA A 254 -12.59 -15.50 5.23
C ALA A 254 -12.98 -14.02 5.40
N GLN A 255 -14.22 -13.66 5.08
CA GLN A 255 -14.73 -12.30 5.23
C GLN A 255 -15.08 -11.99 6.69
N GLU A 256 -15.77 -12.90 7.38
CA GLU A 256 -16.14 -12.77 8.80
C GLU A 256 -14.90 -12.61 9.70
N ALA A 257 -13.87 -13.43 9.49
CA ALA A 257 -12.63 -13.34 10.26
C ALA A 257 -11.93 -11.98 10.12
N ARG A 258 -12.07 -11.31 8.97
CA ARG A 258 -11.53 -9.97 8.78
C ARG A 258 -12.34 -8.92 9.51
N ASP A 259 -13.67 -9.02 9.47
CA ASP A 259 -14.55 -8.08 10.17
C ASP A 259 -14.32 -8.12 11.69
N THR A 260 -13.93 -9.28 12.24
CA THR A 260 -13.54 -9.42 13.66
C THR A 260 -12.17 -8.80 14.00
N HIS A 261 -11.25 -8.69 13.05
CA HIS A 261 -9.92 -8.08 13.25
C HIS A 261 -9.88 -6.57 12.90
N ALA A 262 -10.97 -6.02 12.35
CA ALA A 262 -11.05 -4.63 11.88
C ALA A 262 -11.33 -3.58 12.99
N ALA A 263 -11.07 -3.86 14.27
CA ALA A 263 -11.11 -2.86 15.35
C ALA A 263 -9.70 -2.72 15.97
N PRO A 264 -9.07 -1.53 15.89
CA PRO A 264 -9.65 -0.29 16.40
C PRO A 264 -9.93 0.77 15.32
N ARG A 265 -11.00 1.54 15.54
CA ARG A 265 -11.30 2.78 14.82
C ARG A 265 -10.18 3.79 15.06
N PHE A 266 -9.29 3.97 14.07
CA PHE A 266 -8.52 5.19 13.97
C PHE A 266 -9.51 6.32 13.63
N LEU A 267 -9.64 7.28 14.54
CA LEU A 267 -10.42 8.50 14.36
C LEU A 267 -9.64 9.45 13.45
N ASP A 268 -9.60 9.17 12.16
CA ASP A 268 -9.17 10.17 11.17
C ASP A 268 -10.33 10.47 10.24
N GLY A 269 -10.95 11.62 10.49
CA GLY A 269 -12.07 12.15 9.73
C GLY A 269 -12.48 13.50 10.29
N ALA A 270 -11.67 14.52 10.04
CA ALA A 270 -12.07 15.90 10.28
C ALA A 270 -13.24 16.26 9.33
N PHE A 271 -14.28 16.84 9.94
CA PHE A 271 -15.43 17.53 9.34
C PHE A 271 -16.56 16.68 8.74
N ALA A 272 -17.52 16.28 9.57
CA ALA A 272 -18.93 16.69 9.41
C ALA A 272 -19.79 16.16 10.55
N SER A 273 -20.04 16.99 11.56
CA SER A 273 -21.25 16.94 12.38
C SER A 273 -21.43 18.28 13.05
N ALA A 274 -22.12 19.19 12.35
CA ALA A 274 -22.69 20.38 12.96
C ALA A 274 -23.80 19.94 13.93
N GLY A 275 -23.45 19.79 15.21
CA GLY A 275 -24.38 19.49 16.29
C GLY A 275 -24.22 20.53 17.40
N ARG A 276 -25.18 21.45 17.49
CA ARG A 276 -25.24 22.51 18.51
C ARG A 276 -25.34 21.91 19.91
N LEU A 277 -24.34 22.12 20.76
CA LEU A 277 -24.49 21.99 22.22
C LEU A 277 -23.96 23.25 22.90
N ARG A 278 -24.87 23.92 23.61
CA ARG A 278 -24.63 25.12 24.43
C ARG A 278 -23.70 24.75 25.58
N ALA A 279 -22.51 25.35 25.63
CA ALA A 279 -21.66 25.31 26.81
C ALA A 279 -22.16 26.34 27.84
N ALA A 280 -22.54 25.86 29.01
CA ALA A 280 -22.75 26.69 30.19
C ALA A 280 -21.40 27.17 30.73
N VAL A 281 -21.24 28.49 30.85
CA VAL A 281 -20.07 29.12 31.47
C VAL A 281 -20.28 29.10 32.99
N VAL A 282 -19.45 28.35 33.72
CA VAL A 282 -19.23 28.57 35.16
C VAL A 282 -17.88 29.25 35.30
N ALA A 283 -17.92 30.51 35.74
CA ALA A 283 -16.76 31.30 36.09
C ALA A 283 -16.24 30.88 37.47
N VAL A 284 -14.94 30.61 37.59
CA VAL A 284 -14.22 30.68 38.87
C VAL A 284 -13.05 31.64 38.69
N ARG A 285 -13.07 32.72 39.47
CA ARG A 285 -12.00 33.73 39.56
C ARG A 285 -10.95 33.29 40.58
N GLY A 286 -9.68 33.32 40.16
CA GLY A 286 -8.54 33.81 40.93
C GLY A 286 -7.87 32.89 41.95
N ALA A 287 -6.62 32.50 41.66
CA ALA A 287 -5.48 32.61 42.57
C ALA A 287 -4.19 32.29 41.79
N ALA A 288 -3.16 33.14 41.94
CA ALA A 288 -1.88 33.04 41.25
C ALA A 288 -1.07 31.81 41.69
N ALA A 289 -0.59 31.03 40.73
CA ALA A 289 0.28 29.89 40.96
C ALA A 289 1.74 30.34 41.06
N ALA A 290 2.28 30.36 42.28
CA ALA A 290 3.71 30.20 42.49
C ALA A 290 4.01 28.69 42.43
N GLY A 291 4.49 28.23 41.27
CA GLY A 291 4.80 26.81 41.03
C GLY A 291 6.05 26.35 41.78
N GLY A 292 5.85 25.63 42.88
CA GLY A 292 6.86 24.71 43.43
C GLY A 292 6.79 23.39 42.68
N PHE A 293 7.88 22.99 42.02
CA PHE A 293 7.96 21.71 41.30
C PHE A 293 8.06 20.54 42.28
N ILE A 294 7.11 19.61 42.21
CA ILE A 294 7.27 18.26 42.75
C ILE A 294 8.21 17.51 41.79
N LYS A 295 9.44 17.22 42.23
CA LYS A 295 10.32 16.29 41.52
C LYS A 295 9.79 14.88 41.72
N VAL A 296 9.12 14.34 40.71
CA VAL A 296 8.94 12.88 40.58
C VAL A 296 10.22 12.35 39.94
N ALA A 297 10.88 11.41 40.62
CA ALA A 297 12.08 10.76 40.13
C ALA A 297 11.79 10.09 38.77
N ALA A 298 12.58 10.43 37.76
CA ALA A 298 12.57 9.75 36.47
C ALA A 298 12.96 8.29 36.67
N GLY A 299 12.02 7.37 36.41
CA GLY A 299 12.33 5.96 36.23
C GLY A 299 13.24 5.81 35.02
N THR A 300 14.37 5.14 35.23
CA THR A 300 15.45 4.91 34.27
C THR A 300 14.98 4.06 33.08
N GLY A 301 14.70 4.70 31.94
CA GLY A 301 14.84 4.05 30.63
C GLY A 301 16.30 4.19 30.20
N GLY A 302 17.03 3.09 30.07
CA GLY A 302 18.47 3.12 29.76
C GLY A 302 18.76 3.81 28.42
N ASP A 303 19.88 4.55 28.37
CA ASP A 303 20.34 5.22 27.16
C ASP A 303 20.42 4.22 25.99
N ALA A 304 19.95 4.65 24.81
CA ALA A 304 20.07 3.86 23.59
C ALA A 304 21.54 3.52 23.34
N PRO A 305 21.86 2.32 22.80
CA PRO A 305 23.23 1.94 22.58
C PRO A 305 23.86 2.89 21.55
N ALA A 306 25.09 3.33 21.83
CA ALA A 306 25.82 4.23 20.94
C ALA A 306 26.14 3.52 19.61
N PHE A 307 26.11 4.30 18.53
CA PHE A 307 26.53 3.91 17.19
C PHE A 307 27.25 5.07 16.52
N ASP A 308 28.16 4.81 15.59
CA ASP A 308 28.93 5.86 14.93
C ASP A 308 28.41 6.20 13.52
N ALA A 309 28.86 7.32 12.97
CA ALA A 309 28.45 7.78 11.64
C ALA A 309 28.94 6.89 10.49
N ALA A 310 30.05 6.17 10.66
CA ALA A 310 30.56 5.24 9.65
C ALA A 310 29.63 4.03 9.52
N GLN A 311 29.10 3.53 10.64
CA GLN A 311 28.08 2.47 10.64
C GLN A 311 26.79 2.93 9.95
N VAL A 312 26.35 4.16 10.19
CA VAL A 312 25.17 4.71 9.49
C VAL A 312 25.40 4.74 7.97
N ALA A 313 26.57 5.19 7.52
CA ALA A 313 26.90 5.27 6.10
C ALA A 313 26.98 3.87 5.46
N HIS A 314 27.63 2.91 6.12
CA HIS A 314 27.74 1.54 5.62
C HIS A 314 26.40 0.80 5.67
N GLY A 315 25.66 0.93 6.77
CA GLY A 315 24.31 0.40 6.92
C GLY A 315 23.35 0.91 5.85
N LYS A 316 23.47 2.17 5.42
CA LYS A 316 22.69 2.72 4.30
C LYS A 316 22.99 2.01 2.97
N GLN A 317 24.24 1.66 2.72
CA GLN A 317 24.62 0.90 1.51
C GLN A 317 24.03 -0.51 1.55
N LEU A 318 24.26 -1.23 2.67
CA LEU A 318 23.69 -2.56 2.91
C LEU A 318 22.16 -2.56 2.79
N TYR A 319 21.52 -1.51 3.30
CA TYR A 319 20.08 -1.32 3.19
C TYR A 319 19.63 -1.20 1.73
N GLY A 320 20.31 -0.39 0.93
CA GLY A 320 20.04 -0.24 -0.50
C GLY A 320 20.13 -1.57 -1.25
N ASP A 321 21.16 -2.36 -0.94
CA ASP A 321 21.46 -3.61 -1.64
C ASP A 321 20.50 -4.76 -1.27
N ALA A 322 20.05 -4.82 -0.02
CA ALA A 322 19.36 -6.01 0.50
C ALA A 322 17.96 -5.78 1.05
N CYS A 323 17.63 -4.56 1.47
CA CYS A 323 16.42 -4.26 2.25
C CYS A 323 15.44 -3.35 1.48
N ALA A 324 15.97 -2.42 0.68
CA ALA A 324 15.19 -1.40 -0.02
C ALA A 324 14.17 -1.97 -1.00
N LYS A 325 14.44 -3.14 -1.60
CA LYS A 325 13.49 -3.82 -2.49
C LYS A 325 12.13 -4.09 -1.85
N CYS A 326 12.11 -4.41 -0.54
CA CYS A 326 10.86 -4.68 0.18
C CYS A 326 10.42 -3.50 1.04
N HIS A 327 11.36 -2.80 1.67
CA HIS A 327 11.08 -1.73 2.64
C HIS A 327 11.09 -0.32 2.05
N GLY A 328 11.29 -0.19 0.74
CA GLY A 328 11.35 1.09 0.03
C GLY A 328 12.73 1.76 0.12
N ALA A 329 13.11 2.54 -0.89
CA ALA A 329 14.43 3.18 -0.97
C ALA A 329 14.67 4.22 0.15
N ASN A 330 13.59 4.77 0.69
CA ASN A 330 13.54 5.79 1.74
C ASN A 330 12.93 5.26 3.05
N LEU A 331 12.86 3.92 3.25
CA LEU A 331 12.22 3.27 4.42
C LEU A 331 10.70 3.44 4.47
N GLU A 332 10.10 3.92 3.39
CA GLU A 332 8.68 4.25 3.27
C GLU A 332 7.76 3.03 3.24
N GLY A 333 8.33 1.84 3.13
CA GLY A 333 7.58 0.59 2.95
C GLY A 333 7.12 0.42 1.51
N ASN A 334 7.14 -0.84 1.05
CA ASN A 334 6.60 -1.22 -0.25
C ASN A 334 5.83 -2.54 -0.08
N THR A 335 6.48 -3.67 -0.36
CA THR A 335 5.94 -5.01 -0.12
C THR A 335 6.15 -5.49 1.33
N ALA A 336 7.02 -4.79 2.08
CA ALA A 336 7.21 -4.93 3.51
C ALA A 336 6.94 -3.60 4.25
N PRO A 337 6.70 -3.63 5.58
CA PRO A 337 6.31 -2.44 6.34
C PRO A 337 7.35 -1.32 6.26
N ALA A 338 6.89 -0.08 6.41
CA ALA A 338 7.78 1.06 6.57
C ALA A 338 8.68 0.88 7.80
N LEU A 339 9.95 1.23 7.64
CA LEU A 339 10.97 1.17 8.69
C LEU A 339 11.35 2.57 9.19
N SER A 340 10.53 3.57 8.85
CA SER A 340 10.62 4.94 9.35
C SER A 340 9.32 5.38 10.02
N GLY A 341 9.41 6.36 10.93
CA GLY A 341 8.25 7.01 11.52
C GLY A 341 7.43 6.08 12.41
N PRO A 342 6.12 6.31 12.59
CA PRO A 342 5.29 5.54 13.53
C PRO A 342 5.29 4.02 13.30
N SER A 343 5.56 3.55 12.07
CA SER A 343 5.68 2.12 11.74
C SER A 343 6.96 1.48 12.26
N PHE A 344 8.03 2.25 12.45
CA PHE A 344 9.29 1.79 13.05
C PHE A 344 9.12 1.47 14.54
N ALA A 345 8.34 2.29 15.26
CA ALA A 345 8.07 2.14 16.69
C ALA A 345 6.56 2.35 16.98
N PRO A 346 5.71 1.37 16.66
CA PRO A 346 4.26 1.51 16.83
C PRO A 346 3.87 1.52 18.31
N LEU A 347 3.03 2.49 18.70
CA LEU A 347 2.55 2.66 20.08
C LEU A 347 1.80 1.44 20.63
N SER A 348 1.16 0.66 19.76
CA SER A 348 0.50 -0.61 20.09
C SER A 348 1.48 -1.73 20.47
N HIS A 349 2.78 -1.54 20.22
CA HIS A 349 3.86 -2.47 20.55
C HIS A 349 4.97 -1.77 21.35
N SER A 350 4.59 -0.99 22.36
CA SER A 350 5.49 -0.24 23.25
C SER A 350 6.49 -1.09 24.06
N HIS A 351 6.42 -2.42 23.96
CA HIS A 351 7.35 -3.37 24.59
C HIS A 351 8.52 -3.78 23.67
N LEU A 352 8.56 -3.31 22.42
CA LEU A 352 9.67 -3.59 21.51
C LEU A 352 10.93 -2.87 22.00
N THR A 353 12.05 -3.60 22.07
CA THR A 353 13.35 -3.05 22.42
C THR A 353 14.28 -3.05 21.21
N ILE A 354 15.32 -2.21 21.24
CA ILE A 354 16.38 -2.21 20.22
C ILE A 354 16.98 -3.61 20.08
N GLY A 355 17.24 -4.32 21.18
CA GLY A 355 17.74 -5.69 21.14
C GLY A 355 16.75 -6.71 20.61
N GLY A 356 15.45 -6.54 20.88
CA GLY A 356 14.40 -7.37 20.31
C GLY A 356 14.34 -7.23 18.78
N ILE A 357 14.41 -6.00 18.27
CA ILE A 357 14.39 -5.73 16.83
C ILE A 357 15.71 -6.15 16.17
N PHE A 358 16.84 -5.95 16.82
CA PHE A 358 18.12 -6.46 16.35
C PHE A 358 18.13 -7.99 16.25
N GLY A 359 17.62 -8.68 17.28
CA GLY A 359 17.48 -10.13 17.29
C GLY A 359 16.56 -10.61 16.17
N TYR A 360 15.42 -9.95 15.97
CA TYR A 360 14.52 -10.27 14.87
C TYR A 360 15.19 -10.06 13.50
N MET A 361 15.82 -8.90 13.29
CA MET A 361 16.49 -8.56 12.03
C MET A 361 17.61 -9.55 11.70
N SER A 362 18.51 -9.83 12.64
CA SER A 362 19.64 -10.74 12.42
C SER A 362 19.25 -12.20 12.17
N THR A 363 18.04 -12.61 12.59
CA THR A 363 17.59 -14.00 12.46
C THR A 363 16.54 -14.22 11.37
N ASN A 364 15.78 -13.19 11.00
CA ASN A 364 14.64 -13.31 10.07
C ASN A 364 14.81 -12.50 8.79
N MET A 365 15.78 -11.58 8.74
CA MET A 365 16.03 -10.74 7.58
C MET A 365 17.42 -10.99 6.99
N PRO A 366 17.64 -10.70 5.71
CA PRO A 366 16.63 -10.40 4.69
C PRO A 366 15.73 -11.61 4.43
N ALA A 367 14.47 -11.36 4.08
CA ALA A 367 13.45 -12.39 4.09
C ALA A 367 13.69 -13.52 3.05
N ASP A 368 14.48 -13.26 1.99
CA ASP A 368 14.92 -14.29 1.03
C ASP A 368 15.94 -15.27 1.61
N GLN A 369 16.78 -14.78 2.51
CA GLN A 369 17.93 -15.48 3.05
C GLN A 369 18.16 -15.01 4.49
N PRO A 370 17.31 -15.47 5.42
CA PRO A 370 17.40 -15.07 6.82
C PRO A 370 18.79 -15.36 7.40
N GLY A 371 19.39 -14.36 8.06
CA GLY A 371 20.70 -14.51 8.69
C GLY A 371 21.90 -14.61 7.73
N LYS A 372 21.76 -14.20 6.46
CA LYS A 372 22.87 -14.27 5.48
C LYS A 372 24.01 -13.29 5.75
N MET A 373 23.74 -12.20 6.47
CA MET A 373 24.71 -11.15 6.74
C MET A 373 25.48 -11.46 8.02
N LYS A 374 26.66 -10.86 8.16
CA LYS A 374 27.45 -10.93 9.40
C LYS A 374 26.80 -10.11 10.50
N ASP A 375 27.05 -10.49 11.75
CA ASP A 375 26.54 -9.79 12.92
C ASP A 375 26.95 -8.30 12.94
N GLU A 376 28.13 -7.96 12.42
CA GLU A 376 28.58 -6.57 12.26
C GLU A 376 27.80 -5.81 11.18
N GLU A 377 27.42 -6.47 10.08
CA GLU A 377 26.62 -5.86 9.01
C GLU A 377 25.20 -5.58 9.51
N TYR A 378 24.63 -6.46 10.35
CA TYR A 378 23.38 -6.19 11.04
C TYR A 378 23.52 -5.05 12.05
N ALA A 379 24.65 -4.91 12.74
CA ALA A 379 24.87 -3.80 13.65
C ALA A 379 24.92 -2.47 12.90
N ASP A 380 25.54 -2.45 11.73
CA ASP A 380 25.59 -1.28 10.85
C ASP A 380 24.21 -0.94 10.28
N LEU A 381 23.42 -1.94 9.87
CA LEU A 381 22.02 -1.78 9.49
C LEU A 381 21.17 -1.20 10.62
N MET A 382 21.34 -1.69 11.85
CA MET A 382 20.63 -1.16 13.02
C MET A 382 21.01 0.30 13.28
N ALA A 383 22.30 0.64 13.20
CA ALA A 383 22.77 2.02 13.32
C ALA A 383 22.12 2.94 12.29
N PHE A 384 22.03 2.50 11.02
CA PHE A 384 21.33 3.22 9.97
C PHE A 384 19.85 3.44 10.31
N LEU A 385 19.12 2.38 10.70
CA LEU A 385 17.71 2.46 11.05
C LEU A 385 17.45 3.40 12.25
N LEU A 386 18.28 3.32 13.29
CA LEU A 386 18.21 4.24 14.44
C LEU A 386 18.46 5.68 13.99
N SER A 387 19.50 5.93 13.19
CA SER A 387 19.79 7.28 12.70
C SER A 387 18.67 7.86 11.84
N SER A 388 18.10 7.06 10.93
CA SER A 388 16.96 7.43 10.10
C SER A 388 15.68 7.73 10.89
N ASN A 389 15.60 7.23 12.13
CA ASN A 389 14.48 7.46 13.04
C ASN A 389 14.82 8.45 14.17
N GLY A 390 15.84 9.28 14.00
CA GLY A 390 16.11 10.43 14.87
C GLY A 390 16.98 10.13 16.10
N TYR A 391 17.65 8.99 16.15
CA TYR A 391 18.74 8.77 17.12
C TYR A 391 20.00 9.45 16.60
N LEU A 392 20.78 10.06 17.51
CA LEU A 392 22.00 10.76 17.14
C LEU A 392 23.20 9.82 17.19
N PRO A 393 24.09 9.83 16.18
CA PRO A 393 25.32 9.06 16.22
C PRO A 393 26.25 9.60 17.32
N GLY A 394 26.84 8.67 18.06
CA GLY A 394 27.89 8.90 19.05
C GLY A 394 29.29 8.68 18.47
N LYS A 395 30.25 8.51 19.37
CA LYS A 395 31.66 8.23 19.02
C LYS A 395 31.99 6.73 19.02
N ASP A 396 31.16 5.93 19.67
CA ASP A 396 31.39 4.51 19.87
C ASP A 396 30.62 3.68 18.85
N LYS A 397 31.26 2.59 18.40
CA LYS A 397 30.67 1.65 17.47
C LYS A 397 29.64 0.75 18.19
N LEU A 398 28.45 0.61 17.62
CA LEU A 398 27.46 -0.38 18.01
C LEU A 398 27.98 -1.77 17.66
N THR A 399 28.21 -2.60 18.67
CA THR A 399 28.52 -4.02 18.48
C THR A 399 27.24 -4.84 18.42
N ALA A 400 27.29 -6.00 17.77
CA ALA A 400 26.15 -6.92 17.70
C ALA A 400 25.70 -7.39 19.09
N ASP A 401 26.64 -7.67 19.99
CA ASP A 401 26.33 -8.05 21.37
C ASP A 401 25.64 -6.91 22.14
N ALA A 402 26.14 -5.67 21.98
CA ALA A 402 25.52 -4.50 22.62
C ALA A 402 24.12 -4.22 22.05
N ALA A 403 23.95 -4.36 20.74
CA ALA A 403 22.65 -4.23 20.09
C ALA A 403 21.68 -5.30 20.63
N ARG A 404 22.07 -6.58 20.61
CA ARG A 404 21.26 -7.73 21.05
C ARG A 404 20.90 -7.67 22.54
N ALA A 405 21.82 -7.19 23.38
CA ALA A 405 21.60 -7.05 24.82
C ALA A 405 20.78 -5.81 25.19
N SER A 406 20.52 -4.89 24.26
CA SER A 406 19.80 -3.65 24.56
C SER A 406 18.35 -3.90 24.94
N THR A 407 18.01 -3.53 26.18
CA THR A 407 16.63 -3.50 26.67
C THR A 407 15.97 -2.13 26.47
N THR A 408 16.65 -1.19 25.81
CA THR A 408 16.12 0.15 25.55
C THR A 408 14.89 0.05 24.65
N PRO A 409 13.74 0.63 25.04
CA PRO A 409 12.55 0.66 24.19
C PRO A 409 12.86 1.32 22.83
N LEU A 410 12.33 0.72 21.76
CA LEU A 410 12.40 1.32 20.44
C LEU A 410 11.36 2.44 20.35
N VAL A 411 11.80 3.67 20.06
CA VAL A 411 10.95 4.86 19.94
C VAL A 411 11.35 5.65 18.71
N VAL A 412 10.43 6.45 18.14
CA VAL A 412 10.78 7.39 17.07
C VAL A 412 11.28 8.69 17.70
N GLY A 413 12.51 9.10 17.39
CA GLY A 413 13.07 10.38 17.82
C GLY A 413 13.11 10.56 19.36
N PRO A 414 14.09 9.96 20.07
CA PRO A 414 14.31 10.21 21.50
C PRO A 414 14.54 11.70 21.84
N ALA A 415 14.96 12.51 20.86
CA ALA A 415 15.09 13.96 21.00
C ALA A 415 13.73 14.71 20.98
N GLY A 416 12.70 14.16 20.32
CA GLY A 416 11.38 14.79 20.16
C GLY A 416 10.39 14.51 21.29
N HIS A 417 10.60 13.46 22.09
CA HIS A 417 9.72 13.14 23.22
C HIS A 417 9.94 14.02 24.47
N LYS A 418 11.01 14.81 24.52
CA LYS A 418 11.21 15.81 25.61
C LYS A 418 10.30 17.03 25.47
N GLU A 419 9.78 17.33 24.28
CA GLU A 419 8.96 18.52 24.02
C GLU A 419 7.46 18.24 24.00
N ALA A 420 7.05 16.98 23.77
CA ALA A 420 5.63 16.60 23.66
C ALA A 420 4.98 16.15 24.98
N SER A 421 5.60 16.41 26.13
CA SER A 421 5.03 16.12 27.46
C SER A 421 5.00 17.35 28.38
N GLN A 422 4.87 18.55 27.80
CA GLN A 422 4.52 19.78 28.53
C GLN A 422 3.07 20.16 28.28
#